data_AF-A0A382J5B8-F1
#
_entry.id   AF-A0A382J5B8-F1
#
_cell.length_a   1.000
_cell.length_b   1.000
_cell.length_c   1.000
_cell.angle_alpha   90.00
_cell.angle_beta   90.00
_cell.angle_gamma   90.00
#
_symmetry.space_group_name_H-M   'P 1'
#
loop_
_entity.id
_entity.type
_entity.pdbx_description
1 polymer ?
#
loop_
_entity_poly.entity_id
_entity_poly.type
_entity_poly.pdbx_seq_one_letter_code
_entity_poly.pdbx_strand_id
1 'polypeptide(L)'
;MELCTSKRGVQINLNYTGMRALVEYKLPLNEVVFDFYDRLKSITKGYASFDYEIIGYEMNDLVKVNILINGESVDALSLIVHRDRSQQRGRALCERLKDLIPRQQFKVAIQATIGGKIIARETVASFRKDVTQKLYGGDVTRKNKLLDKQKKGKKRMRQFGKVDIPQNAFLNALKMNE
;
A
#
# COMPACT_ATOMS: atom_id res chain seq x y z
N MET A 1 16.91 9.26 18.23
CA MET A 1 16.81 10.50 17.41
C MET A 1 16.31 10.18 16.00
N GLU A 2 16.95 9.26 15.27
CA GLU A 2 16.56 8.90 13.90
C GLU A 2 15.07 8.54 13.73
N LEU A 3 14.46 7.83 14.70
CA LEU A 3 13.02 7.53 14.69
C LEU A 3 12.17 8.82 14.60
N CYS A 4 12.44 9.81 15.45
CA CYS A 4 11.69 11.07 15.47
C CYS A 4 11.91 11.85 14.17
N THR A 5 13.15 11.92 13.68
CA THR A 5 13.47 12.58 12.40
C THR A 5 12.75 11.91 11.23
N SER A 6 12.74 10.58 11.18
CA SER A 6 12.04 9.84 10.12
C SER A 6 10.57 10.23 10.10
N LYS A 7 9.92 10.35 11.27
CA LYS A 7 8.51 10.71 11.47
C LYS A 7 8.22 12.20 11.31
N ARG A 8 9.13 12.96 10.67
CA ARG A 8 9.03 14.41 10.43
C ARG A 8 9.00 15.23 11.73
N GLY A 9 9.66 14.73 12.77
CA GLY A 9 9.80 15.41 14.03
C GLY A 9 10.80 16.54 13.95
N VAL A 10 10.42 17.72 14.44
CA VAL A 10 11.34 18.84 14.65
C VAL A 10 11.84 18.79 16.08
N GLN A 11 13.16 18.71 16.25
CA GLN A 11 13.77 18.71 17.57
C GLN A 11 13.65 20.10 18.19
N ILE A 12 13.09 20.17 19.40
CA ILE A 12 12.98 21.43 20.16
C ILE A 12 14.14 21.49 21.16
N ASN A 13 14.30 20.45 21.97
CA ASN A 13 15.27 20.44 23.05
C ASN A 13 15.91 19.07 23.23
N LEU A 14 17.14 19.08 23.73
CA LEU A 14 17.90 17.89 24.11
C LEU A 14 18.71 18.22 25.36
N ASN A 15 18.26 17.67 26.49
CA ASN A 15 18.89 17.86 27.79
C ASN A 15 19.42 16.54 28.31
N TYR A 16 20.61 16.58 28.92
CA TYR A 16 21.22 15.42 29.54
C TYR A 16 21.20 15.58 31.06
N THR A 17 20.56 14.63 31.73
CA THR A 17 20.54 14.54 33.20
C THR A 17 21.28 13.28 33.61
N GLY A 18 22.59 13.42 33.84
CA GLY A 18 23.49 12.30 34.14
C GLY A 18 23.53 11.29 32.99
N MET A 19 23.10 10.06 33.25
CA MET A 19 23.04 8.99 32.25
C MET A 19 21.75 9.00 31.40
N ARG A 20 20.79 9.88 31.68
CA ARG A 20 19.51 9.96 30.97
C ARG A 20 19.50 11.15 30.02
N ALA A 21 18.96 10.96 28.83
CA ALA A 21 18.68 12.03 27.89
C ALA A 21 17.17 12.30 27.85
N LEU A 22 16.79 13.56 28.05
CA LEU A 22 15.44 14.06 27.81
C LEU A 22 15.43 14.73 26.45
N VAL A 23 14.53 14.30 25.57
CA VAL A 23 14.45 14.82 24.20
C VAL A 23 13.03 15.28 23.92
N GLU A 24 12.90 16.53 23.52
CA GLU A 24 11.63 17.14 23.13
C GLU A 24 11.56 17.28 21.62
N TYR A 25 10.49 16.74 21.04
CA TYR A 25 10.20 16.82 19.62
C TYR A 25 8.78 17.30 19.38
N LYS A 26 8.61 18.16 18.37
CA LYS A 26 7.32 18.45 17.76
C LYS A 26 7.06 17.43 16.65
N LEU A 27 6.04 16.59 16.83
CA LEU A 27 5.68 15.52 15.89
C LEU A 27 4.23 15.66 15.43
N PRO A 28 3.92 15.37 14.15
CA PRO A 28 2.54 15.23 13.70
C PRO A 28 1.85 14.03 14.39
N LEU A 29 0.68 14.25 14.99
CA LEU A 29 -0.02 13.21 15.75
C LEU A 29 -0.29 11.93 14.93
N ASN A 30 -0.62 12.07 13.65
CA ASN A 30 -0.77 10.96 12.69
C ASN A 30 0.41 9.97 12.76
N GLU A 31 1.64 10.50 12.82
CA GLU A 31 2.87 9.70 12.76
C GLU A 31 3.18 8.99 14.09
N VAL A 32 2.63 9.51 15.20
CA VAL A 32 2.74 8.97 16.56
C VAL A 32 1.72 7.85 16.80
N VAL A 33 0.47 8.05 16.37
CA VAL A 33 -0.61 7.07 16.58
C VAL A 33 -0.30 5.72 15.92
N PHE A 34 0.41 5.74 14.78
CA PHE A 34 0.79 4.53 14.07
C PHE A 34 2.25 4.12 14.35
N ASP A 35 2.40 3.02 15.08
CA ASP A 35 3.65 2.24 15.20
C ASP A 35 4.84 3.03 15.83
N PHE A 36 4.57 4.14 16.52
CA PHE A 36 5.64 4.89 17.17
C PHE A 36 6.07 4.24 18.49
N TYR A 37 5.10 3.87 19.33
CA TYR A 37 5.36 3.30 20.65
C TYR A 37 6.12 1.97 20.57
N ASP A 38 5.67 1.06 19.70
CA ASP A 38 6.29 -0.26 19.52
C ASP A 38 7.72 -0.13 19.00
N ARG A 39 7.96 0.72 17.99
CA ARG A 39 9.30 1.03 17.49
C ARG A 39 10.20 1.67 18.54
N LEU A 40 9.67 2.62 19.31
CA LEU A 40 10.44 3.29 20.36
C LEU A 40 10.92 2.27 21.41
N LYS A 41 10.02 1.40 21.87
CA LYS A 41 10.34 0.35 22.84
C LYS A 41 11.32 -0.67 22.26
N SER A 42 11.16 -1.07 20.99
CA SER A 42 12.07 -1.99 20.33
C SER A 42 13.51 -1.42 20.22
N ILE A 43 13.66 -0.21 19.68
CA ILE A 43 14.97 0.44 19.49
C ILE A 43 15.67 0.68 20.83
N THR A 44 14.91 1.05 21.85
CA THR A 44 15.46 1.36 23.18
C THR A 44 15.51 0.15 24.10
N LYS A 45 15.21 -1.06 23.62
CA LYS A 45 15.11 -2.27 24.46
C LYS A 45 14.22 -2.08 25.70
N GLY A 46 13.18 -1.27 25.58
CA GLY A 46 12.22 -0.97 26.63
C GLY A 46 12.53 0.24 27.52
N TYR A 47 13.77 0.77 27.47
CA TYR A 47 14.24 1.81 28.40
C TYR A 47 13.62 3.19 28.18
N ALA A 48 13.16 3.54 26.98
CA ALA A 48 12.56 4.85 26.74
C ALA A 48 11.12 4.92 27.25
N SER A 49 10.79 6.03 27.92
CA SER A 49 9.43 6.47 28.20
C SER A 49 9.02 7.54 27.18
N PHE A 50 7.72 7.63 26.91
CA PHE A 50 7.16 8.60 25.97
C PHE A 50 5.91 9.21 26.59
N ASP A 51 5.83 10.53 26.50
CA ASP A 51 4.68 11.33 26.87
C ASP A 51 4.48 12.40 25.78
N TYR A 52 3.24 12.82 25.57
CA TYR A 52 2.92 13.83 24.57
C TYR A 52 1.76 14.73 25.00
N GLU A 53 1.85 15.99 24.61
CA GLU A 53 0.80 16.98 24.75
C GLU A 53 0.40 17.53 23.37
N ILE A 54 -0.89 17.76 23.17
CA ILE A 54 -1.40 18.32 21.92
C ILE A 54 -1.22 19.85 21.98
N ILE A 55 -0.27 20.34 21.19
CA ILE A 55 0.08 21.77 21.13
C ILE A 55 -0.75 22.59 20.11
N GLY A 56 -1.61 21.94 19.31
CA GLY A 56 -2.50 22.59 18.34
C GLY A 56 -2.44 22.01 16.92
N TYR A 57 -3.07 22.71 15.99
CA TYR A 57 -3.13 22.35 14.56
C TYR A 57 -2.17 23.20 13.73
N GLU A 58 -1.58 22.60 12.71
CA GLU A 58 -0.65 23.26 11.80
C GLU A 58 -0.98 22.91 10.36
N MET A 59 -0.85 23.88 9.45
CA MET A 59 -1.00 23.63 8.02
C MET A 59 0.16 22.77 7.51
N ASN A 60 -0.16 21.74 6.72
CA ASN A 60 0.81 20.80 6.19
C ASN A 60 0.39 20.31 4.80
N ASP A 61 1.33 19.83 3.99
CA ASP A 61 1.03 19.35 2.62
C ASP A 61 0.52 17.90 2.65
N LEU A 62 -0.80 17.78 2.87
CA LEU A 62 -1.50 16.51 2.95
C LEU A 62 -2.23 16.20 1.65
N VAL A 63 -2.11 14.96 1.19
CA VAL A 63 -2.77 14.45 0.00
C VAL A 63 -3.61 13.23 0.33
N LYS A 64 -4.79 13.13 -0.29
CA LYS A 64 -5.62 11.93 -0.24
C LYS A 64 -5.15 10.95 -1.31
N VAL A 65 -4.68 9.79 -0.86
CA VAL A 65 -4.35 8.64 -1.73
C VAL A 65 -5.57 7.74 -1.80
N ASN A 66 -6.17 7.63 -2.98
CA ASN A 66 -7.28 6.72 -3.26
C ASN A 66 -6.75 5.43 -3.88
N ILE A 67 -7.36 4.30 -3.54
CA ILE A 67 -7.05 2.99 -4.13
C ILE A 67 -8.15 2.60 -5.12
N LEU A 68 -7.74 2.24 -6.33
CA LEU A 68 -8.62 1.73 -7.37
C LEU A 68 -8.28 0.27 -7.66
N ILE A 69 -9.32 -0.55 -7.73
CA ILE A 69 -9.22 -1.97 -8.06
C ILE A 69 -10.05 -2.19 -9.32
N ASN A 70 -9.39 -2.60 -10.40
CA ASN A 70 -9.97 -2.71 -11.75
C ASN A 70 -10.71 -1.44 -12.24
N GLY A 71 -10.34 -0.27 -11.73
CA GLY A 71 -10.95 1.02 -12.07
C GLY A 71 -12.04 1.48 -11.10
N GLU A 72 -12.47 0.65 -10.15
CA GLU A 72 -13.43 1.00 -9.11
C GLU A 72 -12.70 1.54 -7.88
N SER A 73 -13.11 2.71 -7.38
CA SER A 73 -12.55 3.29 -6.14
C SER A 73 -13.04 2.51 -4.93
N VAL A 74 -12.11 2.16 -4.04
CA VAL A 74 -12.42 1.52 -2.76
C VAL A 74 -12.09 2.48 -1.64
N ASP A 75 -13.10 3.25 -1.23
CA ASP A 75 -12.92 4.37 -0.28
C ASP A 75 -12.42 3.90 1.08
N ALA A 76 -12.78 2.69 1.51
CA ALA A 76 -12.32 2.09 2.76
C ALA A 76 -10.78 1.92 2.85
N LEU A 77 -10.08 1.90 1.71
CA LEU A 77 -8.62 1.79 1.64
C LEU A 77 -7.94 3.14 1.35
N SER A 78 -8.69 4.23 1.31
CA SER A 78 -8.14 5.55 1.06
C SER A 78 -7.45 6.11 2.30
N LEU A 79 -6.32 6.78 2.09
CA LEU A 79 -5.43 7.25 3.15
C LEU A 79 -5.16 8.74 2.99
N ILE A 80 -5.04 9.48 4.09
CA ILE A 80 -4.50 10.83 4.09
C ILE A 80 -3.05 10.76 4.57
N VAL A 81 -2.13 11.18 3.71
CA VAL A 81 -0.68 11.09 3.95
C VAL A 81 0.00 12.38 3.52
N HIS A 82 1.18 12.64 4.07
CA HIS A 82 2.02 13.73 3.58
C HIS A 82 2.46 13.47 2.14
N ARG A 83 2.54 14.54 1.33
CA ARG A 83 2.86 14.44 -0.10
C ARG A 83 4.15 13.67 -0.41
N ASP A 84 5.22 13.92 0.32
CA ASP A 84 6.51 13.25 0.12
C ASP A 84 6.46 11.73 0.32
N ARG A 85 5.59 11.27 1.23
CA ARG A 85 5.44 9.85 1.57
C ARG A 85 4.37 9.15 0.75
N SER A 86 3.57 9.90 0.00
CA SER A 86 2.41 9.39 -0.73
C SER A 86 2.76 8.28 -1.72
N GLN A 87 3.86 8.42 -2.45
CA GLN A 87 4.30 7.43 -3.43
C GLN A 87 4.76 6.12 -2.77
N GLN A 88 5.59 6.23 -1.73
CA GLN A 88 6.08 5.05 -0.99
C GLN A 88 4.93 4.30 -0.34
N ARG A 89 4.03 5.02 0.35
CA ARG A 89 2.85 4.44 1.01
C ARG A 89 1.87 3.82 0.02
N GLY A 90 1.58 4.51 -1.08
CA GLY A 90 0.70 4.01 -2.13
C GLY A 90 1.25 2.75 -2.79
N ARG A 91 2.56 2.69 -3.04
CA ARG A 91 3.22 1.50 -3.59
C ARG A 91 3.18 0.32 -2.63
N ALA A 92 3.55 0.53 -1.35
CA ALA A 92 3.51 -0.51 -0.34
C ALA A 92 2.10 -1.10 -0.18
N LEU A 93 1.06 -0.26 -0.22
CA LEU A 93 -0.33 -0.71 -0.15
C LEU A 93 -0.73 -1.52 -1.41
N CYS A 94 -0.32 -1.09 -2.59
CA CYS A 94 -0.57 -1.81 -3.84
C CYS A 94 0.12 -3.18 -3.87
N GLU A 95 1.36 -3.28 -3.39
CA GLU A 95 2.11 -4.54 -3.29
C GLU A 95 1.43 -5.50 -2.31
N ARG A 96 1.01 -5.04 -1.13
CA ARG A 96 0.27 -5.87 -0.17
C ARG A 96 -1.07 -6.36 -0.73
N LEU A 97 -1.82 -5.49 -1.39
CA LEU A 97 -3.10 -5.87 -2.00
C LEU A 97 -2.92 -6.90 -3.11
N LYS A 98 -1.80 -6.88 -3.83
CA LYS A 98 -1.51 -7.88 -4.87
C LYS A 98 -1.37 -9.28 -4.29
N ASP A 99 -0.78 -9.41 -3.10
CA ASP A 99 -0.58 -10.70 -2.44
C ASP A 99 -1.87 -11.21 -1.77
N LEU A 100 -2.71 -10.29 -1.30
CA LEU A 100 -3.96 -10.60 -0.62
C LEU A 100 -5.13 -10.87 -1.59
N ILE A 101 -5.13 -10.26 -2.77
CA ILE A 101 -6.20 -10.42 -3.76
C ILE A 101 -5.98 -11.72 -4.53
N PRO A 102 -6.95 -12.66 -4.51
CA PRO A 102 -6.82 -13.91 -5.23
C PRO A 102 -6.76 -13.66 -6.75
N ARG A 103 -5.97 -14.49 -7.43
CA ARG A 103 -5.83 -14.44 -8.89
C ARG A 103 -7.19 -14.70 -9.54
N GLN A 104 -7.44 -14.00 -10.65
CA GLN A 104 -8.66 -14.14 -11.45
C GLN A 104 -8.35 -14.69 -12.84
N GLN A 105 -9.36 -15.02 -13.64
CA GLN A 105 -9.16 -15.45 -15.05
C GLN A 105 -8.66 -14.31 -15.96
N PHE A 106 -8.75 -13.07 -15.49
CA PHE A 106 -8.24 -11.86 -16.14
C PHE A 106 -7.22 -11.16 -15.23
N LYS A 107 -6.47 -10.21 -15.80
CA LYS A 107 -5.51 -9.41 -15.03
C LYS A 107 -6.26 -8.36 -14.23
N VAL A 108 -6.07 -8.33 -12.91
CA VAL A 108 -6.65 -7.31 -12.03
C VAL A 108 -5.62 -6.21 -11.82
N ALA A 109 -5.97 -4.98 -12.16
CA ALA A 109 -5.10 -3.82 -11.93
C ALA A 109 -5.43 -3.21 -10.55
N ILE A 110 -4.41 -3.01 -9.73
CA ILE A 110 -4.50 -2.30 -8.45
C ILE A 110 -3.72 -1.01 -8.63
N GLN A 111 -4.33 0.12 -8.31
CA GLN A 111 -3.75 1.43 -8.58
C GLN A 111 -3.93 2.33 -7.37
N ALA A 112 -2.87 3.06 -7.00
CA ALA A 112 -2.97 4.18 -6.07
C ALA A 112 -3.01 5.48 -6.86
N THR A 113 -3.91 6.38 -6.51
CA THR A 113 -4.09 7.67 -7.19
C THR A 113 -4.15 8.83 -6.23
N ILE A 114 -3.73 10.00 -6.70
CA ILE A 114 -3.90 11.28 -6.02
C ILE A 114 -4.60 12.21 -7.02
N GLY A 115 -5.82 12.67 -6.69
CA GLY A 115 -6.58 13.56 -7.58
C GLY A 115 -6.74 13.02 -9.02
N GLY A 116 -6.83 11.70 -9.19
CA GLY A 116 -6.93 11.04 -10.50
C GLY A 116 -5.59 10.68 -11.16
N LYS A 117 -4.47 11.26 -10.72
CA LYS A 117 -3.14 10.85 -11.20
C LYS A 117 -2.72 9.54 -10.54
N ILE A 118 -2.37 8.53 -11.33
CA ILE A 118 -1.85 7.25 -10.84
C ILE A 118 -0.41 7.44 -10.35
N ILE A 119 -0.16 7.16 -9.07
CA ILE A 119 1.17 7.25 -8.43
C ILE A 119 1.87 5.91 -8.35
N ALA A 120 1.11 4.82 -8.20
CA ALA A 120 1.61 3.46 -8.14
C ALA A 120 0.61 2.51 -8.78
N ARG A 121 1.11 1.42 -9.37
CA ARG A 121 0.29 0.42 -10.03
C ARG A 121 0.91 -0.96 -9.87
N GLU A 122 0.12 -1.88 -9.35
CA GLU A 122 0.43 -3.30 -9.35
C GLU A 122 -0.61 -4.07 -10.18
N THR A 123 -0.26 -5.28 -10.59
CA THR A 123 -1.17 -6.13 -11.38
C THR A 123 -1.11 -7.56 -10.90
N VAL A 124 -2.27 -8.10 -10.50
CA VAL A 124 -2.42 -9.51 -10.15
C VAL A 124 -2.47 -10.33 -11.45
N ALA A 125 -1.60 -11.33 -11.51
CA ALA A 125 -1.49 -12.18 -12.69
C ALA A 125 -2.75 -13.03 -12.89
N SER A 126 -3.27 -13.07 -14.11
CA SER A 126 -4.40 -13.93 -14.45
C SER A 126 -4.00 -15.41 -14.42
N PHE A 127 -4.94 -16.30 -14.11
CA PHE A 127 -4.81 -17.71 -14.50
C PHE A 127 -4.70 -17.86 -16.01
N ARG A 128 -3.86 -18.78 -16.48
CA ARG A 128 -3.72 -19.05 -17.91
C ARG A 128 -3.62 -20.56 -18.12
N LYS A 129 -4.64 -21.12 -18.76
CA LYS A 129 -4.56 -22.47 -19.32
C LYS A 129 -3.64 -22.48 -20.54
N ASP A 130 -2.77 -23.47 -20.64
CA ASP A 130 -2.06 -23.74 -21.88
C ASP A 130 -3.05 -24.34 -22.90
N VAL A 131 -3.49 -23.51 -23.84
CA VAL A 131 -4.40 -23.92 -24.92
C VAL A 131 -3.67 -24.64 -26.05
N THR A 132 -2.33 -24.62 -26.06
CA THR A 132 -1.50 -25.17 -27.12
C THR A 132 -0.95 -26.56 -26.82
N GLN A 133 -1.12 -27.07 -25.60
CA GLN A 133 -0.57 -28.36 -25.16
C GLN A 133 -0.92 -29.55 -26.06
N LYS A 134 -2.11 -29.55 -26.69
CA LYS A 134 -2.56 -30.65 -27.58
C LYS A 134 -2.20 -30.44 -29.06
N LEU A 135 -1.48 -29.37 -29.41
CA LEU A 135 -1.06 -29.13 -30.79
C LEU A 135 0.21 -29.92 -31.08
N TYR A 136 0.11 -30.89 -31.98
CA TYR A 136 1.23 -31.65 -32.53
C TYR A 136 1.47 -31.16 -33.97
N GLY A 137 2.31 -30.14 -34.15
CA GLY A 137 2.66 -29.62 -35.47
C GLY A 137 3.09 -28.14 -35.49
N GLY A 138 3.69 -27.72 -36.60
CA GLY A 138 4.21 -26.37 -36.82
C GLY A 138 3.20 -25.36 -37.36
N ASP A 139 1.91 -25.72 -37.49
CA ASP A 139 0.89 -24.82 -38.04
C ASP A 139 0.59 -23.65 -37.08
N VAL A 140 1.20 -22.52 -37.40
CA VAL A 140 1.06 -21.26 -36.67
C VAL A 140 -0.39 -20.74 -36.68
N THR A 141 -1.16 -21.04 -37.72
CA THR A 141 -2.54 -20.54 -37.84
C THR A 141 -3.45 -21.14 -36.77
N ARG A 142 -3.32 -22.45 -36.51
CA ARG A 142 -4.09 -23.17 -35.47
C ARG A 142 -3.72 -22.71 -34.07
N LYS A 143 -2.42 -22.46 -33.82
CA LYS A 143 -1.90 -21.86 -32.57
C LYS A 143 -2.52 -20.48 -32.33
N ASN A 144 -2.47 -19.61 -33.32
CA ASN A 144 -2.98 -18.24 -33.20
C ASN A 144 -4.49 -18.21 -32.98
N LYS A 145 -5.27 -19.06 -33.67
CA LYS A 145 -6.72 -19.17 -33.48
C LYS A 145 -7.11 -19.46 -32.03
N LEU A 146 -6.38 -20.35 -31.35
CA LEU A 146 -6.63 -20.69 -29.95
C LEU A 146 -6.22 -19.56 -28.99
N LEU A 147 -5.08 -18.92 -29.25
CA LEU A 147 -4.61 -17.78 -28.46
C LEU A 147 -5.55 -16.57 -28.58
N ASP A 148 -6.06 -16.30 -29.77
CA ASP A 148 -7.02 -15.22 -30.00
C ASP A 148 -8.35 -15.49 -29.31
N LYS A 149 -8.83 -16.74 -29.33
CA LYS A 149 -10.02 -17.13 -28.57
C LYS A 149 -9.82 -16.91 -27.07
N GLN A 150 -8.67 -17.29 -26.52
CA GLN A 150 -8.32 -17.04 -25.12
C GLN A 150 -8.25 -15.54 -24.81
N LYS A 151 -7.62 -14.75 -25.67
CA LYS A 151 -7.46 -13.29 -25.51
C LYS A 151 -8.82 -12.58 -25.51
N LYS A 152 -9.71 -12.91 -26.45
CA LYS A 152 -11.08 -12.38 -26.53
C LYS A 152 -11.90 -12.74 -25.28
N GLY A 153 -11.83 -14.01 -24.84
CA GLY A 153 -12.49 -14.46 -23.61
C GLY A 153 -12.03 -13.66 -22.39
N LYS A 154 -10.72 -13.49 -22.20
CA LYS A 154 -10.16 -12.68 -21.10
C LYS A 154 -10.53 -11.20 -21.18
N LYS A 155 -10.58 -10.62 -22.38
CA LYS A 155 -11.02 -9.22 -22.59
C LYS A 155 -12.47 -9.03 -22.14
N ARG A 156 -13.36 -9.96 -22.53
CA ARG A 156 -14.77 -9.94 -22.12
C ARG A 156 -14.90 -10.09 -20.60
N MET A 157 -14.18 -11.06 -19.99
CA MET A 157 -14.20 -11.24 -18.54
C MET A 157 -13.71 -9.99 -17.78
N ARG A 158 -12.71 -9.27 -18.30
CA ARG A 158 -12.24 -8.04 -17.65
C ARG A 158 -13.27 -6.90 -17.65
N GLN A 159 -14.08 -6.77 -18.70
CA GLN A 159 -15.06 -5.70 -18.82
C GLN A 159 -16.23 -5.85 -17.84
N PHE A 160 -16.65 -7.09 -17.57
CA PHE A 160 -17.79 -7.39 -16.70
C PHE A 160 -17.38 -7.98 -15.34
N GLY A 161 -16.09 -8.26 -15.15
CA GLY A 161 -15.57 -8.91 -13.96
C GLY A 161 -15.46 -7.96 -12.79
N LYS A 162 -16.38 -8.11 -11.84
CA LYS A 162 -16.22 -7.55 -10.50
C LYS A 162 -15.22 -8.39 -9.71
N VAL A 163 -14.42 -7.73 -8.88
CA VAL A 163 -13.45 -8.38 -8.02
C VAL A 163 -13.94 -8.24 -6.59
N ASP A 164 -14.52 -9.31 -6.05
CA ASP A 164 -14.89 -9.34 -4.65
C ASP A 164 -13.64 -9.53 -3.80
N ILE A 165 -13.44 -8.61 -2.86
CA ILE A 165 -12.30 -8.62 -1.95
C ILE A 165 -12.79 -9.24 -0.64
N PRO A 166 -12.19 -10.35 -0.18
CA PRO A 166 -12.59 -10.96 1.07
C PRO A 166 -12.31 -10.02 2.25
N GLN A 167 -13.19 -10.03 3.25
CA GLN A 167 -13.06 -9.16 4.43
C GLN A 167 -11.73 -9.35 5.18
N ASN A 168 -11.20 -10.58 5.19
CA ASN A 168 -9.89 -10.87 5.78
C ASN A 168 -8.75 -10.18 5.05
N ALA A 169 -8.82 -10.04 3.72
CA ALA A 169 -7.82 -9.31 2.95
C ALA A 169 -7.83 -7.81 3.29
N PHE A 170 -8.99 -7.23 3.57
CA PHE A 170 -9.08 -5.84 4.02
C PHE A 170 -8.37 -5.61 5.36
N LEU A 171 -8.68 -6.44 6.36
CA LEU A 171 -8.07 -6.32 7.69
C LEU A 171 -6.56 -6.52 7.63
N ASN A 172 -6.09 -7.46 6.82
CA ASN A 172 -4.67 -7.73 6.66
C ASN A 172 -3.94 -6.64 5.86
N ALA A 173 -4.61 -5.98 4.90
CA ALA A 173 -4.02 -4.84 4.19
C ALA A 173 -3.80 -3.63 5.11
N LEU A 174 -4.68 -3.43 6.10
CA LEU A 174 -4.60 -2.36 7.08
C LEU A 174 -3.62 -2.65 8.22
N LYS A 175 -3.44 -3.92 8.61
CA LYS A 175 -2.43 -4.32 9.58
C LYS A 175 -1.03 -4.09 9.00
N MET A 176 -0.38 -3.03 9.44
CA MET A 176 1.04 -2.83 9.18
C MET A 176 1.85 -3.78 10.06
N ASN A 177 2.26 -4.91 9.50
CA ASN A 177 3.36 -5.68 10.05
C ASN A 177 4.65 -5.16 9.40
N GLU A 178 5.35 -4.27 10.11
CA GLU A 178 6.81 -4.10 10.05
C GLU A 178 7.33 -3.80 11.45
#